data_AF-A0A158G2C2-F1
#
_entry.id   AF-A0A158G2C2-F1
#
_cell.length_a   1.000
_cell.length_b   1.000
_cell.length_c   1.000
_cell.angle_alpha   90.00
_cell.angle_beta   90.00
_cell.angle_gamma   90.00
#
_symmetry.space_group_name_H-M   'P 1'
#
loop_
_entity.id
_entity.type
_entity.pdbx_description
1 polymer ?
#
loop_
_entity_poly.entity_id
_entity_poly.type
_entity_poly.pdbx_seq_one_letter_code
_entity_poly.pdbx_strand_id
1 'polypeptide(L)'
;MMAPIRTAHCNVVFGAPVDWDEEKDGKCGALPIYRDAATQTMHSFWQPNEQEIANILAGVPIRLTIIGSAHPPVAIRPMRPCKHRGCSALVPGGKTYCPAHASEEIKWKPDAVRGNRHERGYGNAWMKRRDRILRRDCGLCQVCKRVGCVTIATEVDHRVPKSQGGTDDDDNLHSICKPCHKSKTGSERKV
;
A
#
# COMPACT_ATOMS: atom_id res chain seq x y z
N MET A 1 -31.86 13.48 0.31
CA MET A 1 -31.27 13.11 1.61
C MET A 1 -30.33 11.94 1.35
N MET A 2 -29.11 11.95 1.89
CA MET A 2 -28.15 10.86 1.70
C MET A 2 -28.59 9.63 2.50
N ALA A 3 -29.54 8.86 1.96
CA ALA A 3 -30.12 7.72 2.66
C ALA A 3 -29.10 6.59 2.79
N PRO A 4 -28.89 6.04 4.01
CA PRO A 4 -27.97 4.94 4.19
C PRO A 4 -28.49 3.68 3.50
N ILE A 5 -27.59 2.90 2.90
CA ILE A 5 -27.89 1.62 2.26
C ILE A 5 -27.31 0.46 3.07
N ARG A 6 -28.01 -0.68 3.06
CA ARG A 6 -27.47 -1.93 3.59
C ARG A 6 -26.60 -2.57 2.53
N THR A 7 -25.34 -2.84 2.87
CA THR A 7 -24.40 -3.55 2.01
C THR A 7 -24.06 -4.92 2.61
N ALA A 8 -23.39 -5.78 1.85
CA ALA A 8 -22.84 -7.04 2.36
C ALA A 8 -21.80 -6.85 3.48
N HIS A 9 -21.29 -5.64 3.68
CA HIS A 9 -20.34 -5.32 4.74
C HIS A 9 -21.01 -4.95 6.07
N CYS A 10 -22.31 -4.65 6.08
CA CYS A 10 -23.03 -4.32 7.31
C CYS A 10 -23.21 -5.57 8.19
N ASN A 11 -22.86 -5.46 9.48
CA ASN A 11 -22.97 -6.56 10.45
C ASN A 11 -23.94 -6.27 11.61
N VAL A 12 -24.44 -5.03 11.73
CA VAL A 12 -25.41 -4.60 12.74
C VAL A 12 -26.38 -3.59 12.13
N VAL A 13 -27.59 -3.52 12.68
CA VAL A 13 -28.54 -2.43 12.44
C VAL A 13 -28.68 -1.63 13.72
N PHE A 14 -28.33 -0.35 13.67
CA PHE A 14 -28.39 0.54 14.82
C PHE A 14 -29.73 1.28 14.83
N GLY A 15 -30.38 1.37 15.99
CA GLY A 15 -31.59 2.16 16.16
C GLY A 15 -32.86 1.40 16.52
N ALA A 16 -32.93 0.08 16.30
CA ALA A 16 -34.02 -0.76 16.81
C ALA A 16 -33.55 -1.51 18.07
N PRO A 17 -33.95 -1.06 19.28
CA PRO A 17 -33.80 -1.84 20.51
C PRO A 17 -34.34 -3.27 20.36
N VAL A 18 -33.86 -4.19 21.20
CA VAL A 18 -34.30 -5.61 21.22
C VAL A 18 -35.81 -5.73 21.46
N ASP A 19 -36.39 -4.75 22.14
CA ASP A 19 -37.78 -4.66 22.57
C ASP A 19 -38.60 -3.61 21.78
N TRP A 20 -38.11 -3.12 20.65
CA TRP A 20 -38.81 -2.10 19.86
C TRP A 20 -40.04 -2.67 19.15
N ASP A 21 -41.20 -2.03 19.37
CA ASP A 21 -42.47 -2.40 18.75
C ASP A 21 -42.90 -1.28 17.79
N GLU A 22 -42.88 -1.55 16.48
CA GLU A 22 -43.23 -0.53 15.47
C GLU A 22 -44.68 -0.01 15.60
N GLU A 23 -45.60 -0.79 16.18
CA GLU A 23 -46.99 -0.36 16.39
C GLU A 23 -47.12 0.59 17.59
N LYS A 24 -46.26 0.44 18.61
CA LYS A 24 -46.29 1.26 19.84
C LYS A 24 -45.34 2.45 19.79
N ASP A 25 -44.13 2.24 19.27
CA ASP A 25 -43.01 3.18 19.32
C ASP A 25 -42.82 3.92 17.97
N GLY A 26 -43.57 3.51 16.94
CA GLY A 26 -43.51 4.06 15.60
C GLY A 26 -42.36 3.51 14.75
N LYS A 27 -42.27 4.00 13.50
CA LYS A 27 -41.26 3.52 12.54
C LYS A 27 -39.85 3.88 13.00
N CYS A 28 -39.06 2.86 13.33
CA CYS A 28 -37.66 3.02 13.65
C CYS A 28 -36.86 3.43 12.41
N GLY A 29 -36.08 4.51 12.53
CA GLY A 29 -35.03 4.85 11.57
C GLY A 29 -33.84 3.90 11.70
N ALA A 30 -33.95 2.71 11.11
CA ALA A 30 -32.91 1.69 11.16
C ALA A 30 -31.66 2.11 10.35
N LEU A 31 -30.51 2.23 11.01
CA LEU A 31 -29.23 2.56 10.36
C LEU A 31 -28.38 1.29 10.18
N PRO A 32 -28.28 0.72 8.96
CA PRO A 32 -27.38 -0.40 8.71
C PRO A 32 -25.92 0.06 8.82
N ILE A 33 -25.12 -0.63 9.62
CA ILE A 33 -23.71 -0.30 9.85
C ILE A 33 -22.80 -1.52 9.83
N TYR A 34 -21.51 -1.28 9.57
CA TYR A 34 -20.43 -2.16 9.99
C TYR A 34 -19.83 -1.63 11.29
N ARG A 35 -19.84 -2.45 12.35
CA ARG A 35 -19.16 -2.17 13.63
C ARG A 35 -17.86 -2.98 13.69
N ASP A 36 -16.74 -2.29 13.83
CA ASP A 36 -15.44 -2.89 14.07
C ASP A 36 -15.09 -2.79 15.55
N ALA A 37 -15.14 -3.94 16.24
CA ALA A 37 -14.84 -4.02 17.67
C ALA A 37 -13.35 -3.79 17.97
N ALA A 38 -12.43 -4.08 17.04
CA ALA A 38 -11.00 -3.90 17.28
C ALA A 38 -10.60 -2.43 17.30
N THR A 39 -11.22 -1.62 16.44
CA THR A 39 -10.95 -0.18 16.34
C THR A 39 -11.99 0.69 17.06
N GLN A 40 -13.06 0.10 17.58
CA GLN A 40 -14.21 0.81 18.17
C GLN A 40 -14.84 1.82 17.19
N THR A 41 -14.92 1.45 15.90
CA THR A 41 -15.48 2.31 14.85
C THR A 41 -16.79 1.76 14.28
N MET A 42 -17.61 2.67 13.74
CA MET A 42 -18.89 2.38 13.09
C MET A 42 -18.91 3.02 11.70
N HIS A 43 -19.35 2.27 10.69
CA HIS A 43 -19.40 2.71 9.30
C HIS A 43 -20.81 2.55 8.74
N SER A 44 -21.40 3.64 8.26
CA SER A 44 -22.61 3.63 7.42
C SER A 44 -22.23 3.90 5.96
N PHE A 45 -23.08 3.49 5.04
CA PHE A 45 -22.81 3.58 3.60
C PHE A 45 -23.94 4.33 2.92
N TRP A 46 -23.63 5.19 1.95
CA TRP A 46 -24.58 5.83 1.06
C TRP A 46 -24.05 5.69 -0.36
N GLN A 47 -24.95 5.43 -1.31
CA GLN A 47 -24.63 5.38 -2.73
C GLN A 47 -25.30 6.57 -3.43
N PRO A 48 -24.51 7.49 -4.02
CA PRO A 48 -25.08 8.62 -4.74
C PRO A 48 -25.87 8.15 -5.96
N ASN A 49 -27.00 8.79 -6.23
CA ASN A 49 -27.73 8.66 -7.50
C ASN A 49 -27.05 9.47 -8.62
N GLU A 50 -27.54 9.35 -9.85
CA GLU A 50 -26.96 10.02 -11.02
C GLU A 50 -26.82 11.54 -10.86
N GLN A 51 -27.83 12.21 -10.31
CA GLN A 51 -27.80 13.64 -10.07
C GLN A 51 -26.76 14.01 -9.00
N GLU A 52 -26.67 13.22 -7.93
CA GLU A 52 -25.67 13.42 -6.88
C GLU A 52 -24.25 13.20 -7.40
N ILE A 53 -24.04 12.19 -8.27
CA ILE A 53 -22.78 11.98 -8.98
C ILE A 53 -22.42 13.21 -9.82
N ALA A 54 -23.37 13.71 -10.62
CA ALA A 54 -23.16 14.89 -11.46
C ALA A 54 -22.76 16.12 -10.63
N ASN A 55 -23.43 16.35 -9.50
CA ASN A 55 -23.11 17.45 -8.58
C ASN A 55 -21.71 17.30 -7.98
N ILE A 56 -21.32 16.09 -7.57
CA ILE A 56 -19.98 15.81 -7.04
C ILE A 56 -18.91 16.09 -8.11
N LEU A 57 -19.12 15.60 -9.33
CA LEU A 57 -18.20 15.81 -10.45
C LEU A 57 -18.10 17.29 -10.86
N ALA A 58 -19.17 18.06 -10.71
CA ALA A 58 -19.18 19.50 -10.93
C ALA A 58 -18.54 20.32 -9.79
N GLY A 59 -18.03 19.66 -8.74
CA GLY A 59 -17.39 20.34 -7.61
C GLY A 59 -18.36 21.04 -6.66
N VAL A 60 -19.64 20.67 -6.70
CA VAL A 60 -20.65 21.23 -5.79
C VAL A 60 -20.34 20.79 -4.34
N PRO A 61 -20.29 21.71 -3.36
CA PRO A 61 -20.03 21.36 -1.97
C PRO A 61 -21.07 20.39 -1.40
N ILE A 62 -20.61 19.34 -0.70
CA ILE A 62 -21.47 18.39 0.00
C ILE A 62 -21.67 18.86 1.44
N ARG A 63 -22.91 19.19 1.81
CA ARG A 63 -23.29 19.47 3.21
C ARG A 63 -23.68 18.18 3.91
N LEU A 64 -22.96 17.84 4.97
CA LEU A 64 -23.30 16.73 5.87
C LEU A 64 -24.08 17.30 7.06
N THR A 65 -25.25 16.72 7.37
CA THR A 65 -26.12 17.16 8.47
C THR A 65 -26.46 15.97 9.35
N ILE A 66 -26.30 16.15 10.67
CA ILE A 66 -26.64 15.15 11.68
C ILE A 66 -28.04 15.48 12.19
N ILE A 67 -28.92 14.48 12.24
CA ILE A 67 -30.26 14.60 12.83
C ILE A 67 -30.28 13.70 14.06
N GLY A 68 -30.49 14.28 15.26
CA GLY A 68 -30.48 13.57 16.54
C GLY A 68 -29.10 13.45 17.20
N SER A 69 -29.01 12.67 18.29
CA SER A 69 -27.79 12.40 19.07
C SER A 69 -26.95 11.21 18.54
N ALA A 70 -27.16 10.84 17.28
CA ALA A 70 -26.37 9.81 16.61
C ALA A 70 -25.00 10.37 16.15
N HIS A 71 -23.97 9.51 16.19
CA HIS A 71 -22.58 9.89 15.93
C HIS A 71 -22.39 10.50 14.52
N PRO A 72 -21.55 11.54 14.35
CA PRO A 72 -21.28 12.17 13.06
C PRO A 72 -20.72 11.18 12.02
N PRO A 73 -21.00 11.36 10.73
CA PRO A 73 -20.13 10.84 9.68
C PRO A 73 -18.78 11.59 9.76
N VAL A 74 -17.74 10.92 10.28
CA VAL A 74 -16.42 11.54 10.47
C VAL A 74 -15.55 11.49 9.21
N ALA A 75 -15.89 10.63 8.24
CA ALA A 75 -15.12 10.50 7.00
C ALA A 75 -15.95 9.94 5.83
N ILE A 76 -15.77 10.51 4.63
CA ILE A 76 -16.20 9.89 3.37
C ILE A 76 -15.02 9.06 2.84
N ARG A 77 -15.21 7.75 2.72
CA ARG A 77 -14.19 6.79 2.24
C ARG A 77 -14.79 5.97 1.09
N PRO A 78 -14.58 6.38 -0.18
CA PRO A 78 -15.08 5.61 -1.32
C PRO A 78 -14.51 4.20 -1.34
N MET A 79 -15.33 3.21 -1.70
CA MET A 79 -14.85 1.87 -2.03
C MET A 79 -14.05 1.94 -3.34
N ARG A 80 -13.03 1.09 -3.47
CA ARG A 80 -12.20 1.02 -4.68
C ARG A 80 -12.14 -0.41 -5.21
N PRO A 81 -11.90 -0.62 -6.51
CA PRO A 81 -11.67 -1.96 -7.03
C PRO A 81 -10.43 -2.62 -6.40
N CYS A 82 -10.49 -3.94 -6.25
CA CYS A 82 -9.34 -4.79 -5.90
C CYS A 82 -8.21 -4.57 -6.92
N LYS A 83 -6.96 -4.54 -6.44
CA LYS A 83 -5.81 -4.31 -7.32
C LYS A 83 -5.38 -5.54 -8.12
N HIS A 84 -5.90 -6.74 -7.80
CA HIS A 84 -5.62 -7.95 -8.57
C HIS A 84 -6.13 -7.80 -10.01
N ARG A 85 -5.30 -8.13 -10.99
CA ARG A 85 -5.66 -7.98 -12.41
C ARG A 85 -6.87 -8.83 -12.75
N GLY A 86 -7.91 -8.22 -13.32
CA GLY A 86 -9.14 -8.92 -13.67
C GLY A 86 -10.13 -9.14 -12.51
N CYS A 87 -9.81 -8.69 -11.29
CA CYS A 87 -10.73 -8.74 -10.16
C CYS A 87 -11.52 -7.43 -10.05
N SER A 88 -12.85 -7.49 -10.17
CA SER A 88 -13.75 -6.32 -10.01
C SER A 88 -14.31 -6.15 -8.59
N ALA A 89 -13.91 -7.00 -7.64
CA ALA A 89 -14.40 -6.93 -6.27
C ALA A 89 -14.04 -5.59 -5.62
N LEU A 90 -14.99 -4.95 -4.93
CA LEU A 90 -14.75 -3.70 -4.23
C LEU A 90 -14.12 -3.93 -2.85
N VAL A 91 -13.18 -3.06 -2.48
CA VAL A 91 -12.50 -3.07 -1.19
C VAL A 91 -12.61 -1.71 -0.50
N PRO A 92 -12.72 -1.68 0.84
CA PRO A 92 -12.79 -0.43 1.58
C PRO A 92 -11.49 0.35 1.49
N GLY A 93 -11.60 1.68 1.62
CA GLY A 93 -10.44 2.57 1.73
C GLY A 93 -9.47 2.10 2.82
N GLY A 94 -8.19 1.97 2.48
CA GLY A 94 -7.16 1.41 3.37
C GLY A 94 -6.78 -0.05 3.07
N LYS A 95 -7.63 -0.84 2.41
CA LYS A 95 -7.30 -2.18 1.92
C LYS A 95 -7.01 -2.17 0.44
N THR A 96 -6.02 -2.97 -0.02
CA THR A 96 -5.62 -3.00 -1.45
C THR A 96 -6.20 -4.19 -2.21
N TYR A 97 -6.39 -5.31 -1.52
CA TYR A 97 -6.90 -6.56 -2.09
C TYR A 97 -8.14 -7.03 -1.33
N CYS A 98 -9.01 -7.77 -2.02
CA CYS A 98 -10.20 -8.39 -1.42
C CYS A 98 -9.78 -9.64 -0.60
N PRO A 99 -10.67 -10.22 0.22
CA PRO A 99 -10.34 -11.40 1.02
C PRO A 99 -9.77 -12.57 0.22
N ALA A 100 -10.24 -12.78 -1.01
CA ALA A 100 -9.73 -13.82 -1.92
C ALA A 100 -8.27 -13.58 -2.37
N HIS A 101 -7.82 -12.33 -2.41
CA HIS A 101 -6.47 -11.93 -2.84
C HIS A 101 -5.65 -11.34 -1.68
N ALA A 102 -6.03 -11.62 -0.42
CA ALA A 102 -5.35 -11.07 0.75
C ALA A 102 -3.86 -11.48 0.83
N SER A 103 -3.48 -12.59 0.22
CA SER A 103 -2.10 -13.07 0.14
C SER A 103 -1.18 -12.18 -0.72
N GLU A 104 -1.73 -11.40 -1.66
CA GLU A 104 -0.97 -10.47 -2.50
C GLU A 104 -0.63 -9.15 -1.81
N GLU A 105 -1.17 -8.94 -0.62
CA GLU A 105 -0.90 -7.76 0.18
C GLU A 105 0.56 -7.79 0.67
N ILE A 106 1.39 -6.94 0.08
CA ILE A 106 2.77 -6.77 0.51
C ILE A 106 2.75 -6.09 1.88
N LYS A 107 2.83 -6.91 2.94
CA LYS A 107 3.05 -6.41 4.28
C LYS A 107 4.48 -5.89 4.37
N TRP A 108 4.65 -4.59 4.59
CA TRP A 108 5.96 -4.04 4.95
C TRP A 108 6.45 -4.75 6.21
N LYS A 109 7.59 -5.44 6.11
CA LYS A 109 8.22 -6.05 7.28
C LYS A 109 8.94 -4.95 8.06
N PRO A 110 8.63 -4.76 9.35
CA PRO A 110 9.30 -3.75 10.16
C PRO A 110 10.80 -4.05 10.24
N ASP A 111 11.60 -3.01 10.47
CA ASP A 111 13.07 -3.13 10.51
C ASP A 111 13.56 -4.15 11.56
N ALA A 112 12.78 -4.37 12.63
CA ALA A 112 13.00 -5.44 13.61
C ALA A 112 13.08 -6.85 13.00
N VAL A 113 12.42 -7.10 11.87
CA VAL A 113 12.45 -8.37 11.13
C VAL A 113 13.50 -8.35 10.02
N ARG A 114 13.84 -7.18 9.48
CA ARG A 114 14.87 -7.02 8.44
C ARG A 114 16.30 -6.98 8.99
N GLY A 115 16.45 -6.71 10.28
CA GLY A 115 17.73 -6.46 10.92
C GLY A 115 18.26 -5.05 10.66
N ASN A 116 19.13 -4.58 11.56
CA ASN A 116 19.76 -3.27 11.46
C ASN A 116 20.75 -3.20 10.28
N ARG A 117 21.24 -1.99 9.95
CA ARG A 117 22.18 -1.77 8.83
C ARG A 117 23.42 -2.68 8.89
N HIS A 118 23.92 -2.97 10.09
CA HIS A 118 25.09 -3.82 10.30
C HIS A 118 24.77 -5.29 10.07
N GLU A 119 23.64 -5.78 10.60
CA GLU A 119 23.15 -7.15 10.39
C GLU A 119 22.87 -7.45 8.91
N ARG A 120 22.48 -6.44 8.14
CA ARG A 120 22.27 -6.56 6.68
C ARG A 120 23.56 -6.46 5.85
N GLY A 121 24.72 -6.43 6.49
CA GLY A 121 26.03 -6.44 5.82
C GLY A 121 26.52 -5.07 5.34
N TYR A 122 25.85 -3.96 5.70
CA TYR A 122 26.26 -2.59 5.33
C TYR A 122 27.10 -1.89 6.43
N GLY A 123 27.83 -2.67 7.23
CA GLY A 123 28.70 -2.18 8.30
C GLY A 123 30.05 -1.65 7.81
N ASN A 124 30.98 -1.39 8.75
CA ASN A 124 32.29 -0.80 8.47
C ASN A 124 33.12 -1.60 7.43
N ALA A 125 33.02 -2.93 7.44
CA ALA A 125 33.69 -3.79 6.47
C ALA A 125 33.23 -3.50 5.03
N TRP A 126 31.93 -3.30 4.82
CA TRP A 126 31.38 -2.95 3.51
C TRP A 126 31.79 -1.55 3.07
N MET A 127 31.84 -0.57 3.98
CA MET A 127 32.32 0.78 3.63
C MET A 127 33.77 0.76 3.16
N LYS A 128 34.65 0.01 3.84
CA LYS A 128 36.06 -0.19 3.42
C LYS A 128 36.15 -0.86 2.06
N ARG A 129 35.34 -1.91 1.83
CA ARG A 129 35.31 -2.63 0.55
C ARG A 129 34.79 -1.73 -0.58
N ARG A 130 33.69 -1.00 -0.36
CA ARG A 130 33.13 -0.05 -1.31
C ARG A 130 34.16 0.98 -1.75
N ASP A 131 34.87 1.59 -0.79
CA ASP A 131 35.88 2.60 -1.10
C ASP A 131 37.06 2.02 -1.89
N ARG A 132 37.52 0.81 -1.54
CA ARG A 132 38.55 0.09 -2.28
C ARG A 132 38.14 -0.21 -3.73
N ILE A 133 36.91 -0.68 -3.95
CA ILE A 133 36.39 -0.98 -5.29
C ILE A 133 36.22 0.29 -6.12
N LEU A 134 35.70 1.36 -5.53
CA LEU A 134 35.61 2.66 -6.22
C LEU A 134 36.98 3.18 -6.61
N ARG A 135 37.99 3.07 -5.74
CA ARG A 135 39.37 3.47 -6.05
C ARG A 135 39.97 2.62 -7.18
N ARG A 136 39.84 1.29 -7.11
CA ARG A 136 40.31 0.35 -8.16
C ARG A 136 39.68 0.69 -9.52
N ASP A 137 38.40 1.01 -9.52
CA ASP A 137 37.61 1.27 -10.72
C ASP A 137 37.68 2.75 -11.17
N CYS A 138 38.55 3.55 -10.56
CA CYS A 138 38.71 5.00 -10.79
C CYS A 138 37.40 5.80 -10.64
N GLY A 139 36.46 5.33 -9.82
CA GLY A 139 35.15 5.93 -9.65
C GLY A 139 34.26 5.83 -10.90
N LEU A 140 34.60 4.97 -11.86
CA LEU A 140 33.89 4.82 -13.12
C LEU A 140 33.01 3.57 -13.15
N CYS A 141 31.87 3.68 -13.81
CA CYS A 141 30.98 2.55 -14.02
C CYS A 141 31.61 1.52 -14.96
N GLN A 142 31.84 0.31 -14.44
CA GLN A 142 32.44 -0.79 -15.18
C GLN A 142 31.51 -1.40 -16.24
N VAL A 143 30.19 -1.16 -16.13
CA VAL A 143 29.23 -1.55 -17.16
C VAL A 143 29.32 -0.60 -18.35
N CYS A 144 29.26 0.72 -18.12
CA CYS A 144 29.43 1.72 -19.18
C CYS A 144 30.80 1.59 -19.86
N LYS A 145 31.88 1.39 -19.08
CA LYS A 145 33.24 1.27 -19.62
C LYS A 145 33.38 0.12 -20.62
N ARG A 146 32.70 -1.01 -20.39
CA ARG A 146 32.70 -2.18 -21.30
C ARG A 146 32.04 -1.90 -22.64
N VAL A 147 31.14 -0.93 -22.71
CA VAL A 147 30.47 -0.51 -23.96
C VAL A 147 31.08 0.78 -24.53
N GLY A 148 32.28 1.17 -24.08
CA GLY A 148 32.98 2.36 -24.58
C GLY A 148 32.49 3.69 -24.00
N CYS A 149 31.63 3.68 -22.98
CA CYS A 149 31.09 4.88 -22.35
C CYS A 149 31.77 5.18 -21.01
N VAL A 150 31.99 6.46 -20.72
CA VAL A 150 32.54 6.91 -19.42
C VAL A 150 31.42 7.55 -18.60
N THR A 151 31.10 6.93 -17.47
CA THR A 151 30.07 7.41 -16.55
C THR A 151 30.57 7.27 -15.12
N ILE A 152 30.32 8.26 -14.27
CA ILE A 152 30.64 8.21 -12.84
C ILE A 152 29.82 7.10 -12.17
N ALA A 153 30.49 6.25 -11.39
CA ALA A 153 29.83 5.27 -10.54
C ALA A 153 29.28 5.93 -9.28
N THR A 154 28.09 5.51 -8.87
CA THR A 154 27.44 5.97 -7.63
C THR A 154 27.42 4.87 -6.57
N GLU A 155 27.48 3.62 -7.02
CA GLU A 155 27.21 2.43 -6.24
C GLU A 155 28.28 1.35 -6.53
N VAL A 156 28.41 0.37 -5.63
CA VAL A 156 29.21 -0.84 -5.83
C VAL A 156 28.26 -2.01 -5.71
N ASP A 157 28.36 -2.93 -6.66
CA ASP A 157 27.40 -4.00 -6.86
C ASP A 157 28.10 -5.33 -7.16
N HIS A 158 27.42 -6.44 -6.91
CA HIS A 158 27.92 -7.80 -7.06
C HIS A 158 27.70 -8.34 -8.46
N ARG A 159 28.73 -8.51 -9.29
CA ARG A 159 28.64 -9.04 -10.67
C ARG A 159 27.73 -10.27 -10.75
N VAL A 160 27.94 -11.25 -9.86
CA VAL A 160 27.00 -12.33 -9.56
C VAL A 160 26.24 -11.96 -8.28
N PRO A 161 24.91 -11.87 -8.27
CA PRO A 161 24.13 -11.55 -7.08
C PRO A 161 24.33 -12.54 -5.94
N LYS A 162 24.23 -12.07 -4.68
CA LYS A 162 24.26 -12.95 -3.50
C LYS A 162 23.17 -14.03 -3.54
N SER A 163 22.00 -13.73 -4.10
CA SER A 163 20.91 -14.70 -4.28
C SER A 163 21.27 -15.84 -5.23
N GLN A 164 22.28 -15.66 -6.09
CA GLN A 164 22.79 -16.66 -7.02
C GLN A 164 24.17 -17.19 -6.59
N GLY A 165 24.53 -17.05 -5.31
CA GLY A 165 25.79 -17.54 -4.77
C GLY A 165 26.99 -16.60 -4.93
N GLY A 166 26.77 -15.35 -5.33
CA GLY A 166 27.84 -14.36 -5.43
C GLY A 166 28.51 -14.04 -4.11
N THR A 167 29.85 -13.99 -4.12
CA THR A 167 30.67 -13.68 -2.94
C THR A 167 30.90 -12.18 -2.78
N ASP A 168 31.40 -11.80 -1.60
CA ASP A 168 31.82 -10.44 -1.27
C ASP A 168 33.29 -10.15 -1.67
N ASP A 169 33.88 -11.00 -2.51
CA ASP A 169 35.25 -10.86 -2.98
C ASP A 169 35.37 -9.72 -3.98
N ASP A 170 36.54 -9.09 -4.01
CA ASP A 170 36.76 -7.89 -4.83
C ASP A 170 36.53 -8.16 -6.32
N ASP A 171 36.84 -9.37 -6.81
CA ASP A 171 36.63 -9.77 -8.21
C ASP A 171 35.15 -9.87 -8.58
N ASN A 172 34.29 -10.24 -7.62
CA ASN A 172 32.86 -10.25 -7.80
C ASN A 172 32.23 -8.86 -7.62
N LEU A 173 32.98 -7.85 -7.20
CA LEU A 173 32.46 -6.49 -7.03
C LEU A 173 32.87 -5.56 -8.17
N HIS A 174 31.98 -4.64 -8.52
CA HIS A 174 32.31 -3.57 -9.46
C HIS A 174 31.55 -2.27 -9.17
N SER A 175 32.15 -1.16 -9.56
CA SER A 175 31.55 0.17 -9.52
C SER A 175 30.53 0.32 -10.64
N ILE A 176 29.34 0.81 -10.30
CA ILE A 176 28.20 0.90 -11.22
C ILE A 176 27.45 2.24 -11.05
N CYS A 177 26.90 2.77 -12.14
CA CYS A 177 26.02 3.94 -12.10
C CYS A 177 24.57 3.52 -11.87
N LYS A 178 23.73 4.42 -11.31
CA LYS A 178 22.32 4.13 -11.02
C LYS A 178 21.54 3.54 -12.22
N PRO A 179 21.68 4.05 -13.47
CA PRO A 179 20.97 3.49 -14.62
C PRO A 179 21.34 2.02 -14.89
N CYS A 180 22.64 1.71 -14.90
CA CYS A 180 23.11 0.34 -15.13
C CYS A 180 22.70 -0.60 -13.99
N HIS A 181 22.75 -0.14 -12.74
CA HIS A 181 22.32 -0.94 -11.58
C HIS A 181 20.82 -1.25 -11.66
N LYS A 182 19.99 -0.25 -11.94
CA LYS A 182 18.54 -0.43 -12.13
C LYS A 182 18.24 -1.43 -13.26
N SER A 183 18.94 -1.34 -14.38
CA SER A 183 18.78 -2.28 -15.50
C SER A 183 19.12 -3.71 -15.08
N LYS A 184 20.21 -3.89 -14.34
CA LYS A 184 20.66 -5.20 -13.86
C LYS A 184 19.67 -5.82 -12.87
N THR A 185 19.24 -5.07 -11.84
CA THR A 185 18.21 -5.54 -10.89
C THR A 185 16.92 -5.92 -11.61
N GLY A 186 16.55 -5.18 -12.67
CA GLY A 186 15.38 -5.50 -13.48
C GLY A 186 15.48 -6.83 -14.23
N SER A 187 16.67 -7.21 -14.68
CA SER A 187 16.94 -8.49 -15.35
C SER A 187 17.02 -9.65 -14.36
N GLU A 188 17.57 -9.43 -13.17
CA GLU A 188 17.76 -10.47 -12.15
C GLU A 188 16.46 -10.95 -11.50
N ARG A 189 15.41 -10.12 -11.51
CA ARG A 189 14.08 -10.50 -11.01
C ARG A 189 13.31 -11.44 -11.95
N LYS A 190 13.83 -11.71 -13.15
CA LYS A 190 13.16 -12.53 -14.18
C LYS A 190 13.60 -14.00 -14.17
N VAL A 191 14.42 -14.42 -13.21
CA VAL A 191 14.88 -15.81 -13.02
C VAL A 191 14.15 -16.45 -11.85
#